data_AF-A0A5A5RPR9-F1
#
_entry.id   AF-A0A5A5RPR9-F1
#
_cell.length_a   1.000
_cell.length_b   1.000
_cell.length_c   1.000
_cell.angle_alpha   90.00
_cell.angle_beta   90.00
_cell.angle_gamma   90.00
#
_symmetry.space_group_name_H-M   'P 1'
#
loop_
_entity.id
_entity.type
_entity.pdbx_description
1 polymer ?
#
loop_
_entity_poly.entity_id
_entity_poly.type
_entity_poly.pdbx_seq_one_letter_code
_entity_poly.pdbx_strand_id
1 'polypeptide(L)'
;MSCVDNYVFLHRLSWENFNESQDLKAQVENFKETYGCYPESVHVDKIYRTRENLAWCKERGIRLSGLPLGRPPKNRSAELKKQAQEDESFRNAIEGKFGQAKRRFGLNLCMTKLPETSETSIALTFLVVNLSRLLRQFFGLFCLSGFFGERMN
;
A
#
# COMPACT_ATOMS: atom_id res chain seq x y z
N MET A 1 -5.39 -3.83 2.00
CA MET A 1 -4.94 -3.18 0.74
C MET A 1 -3.46 -2.92 0.85
N SER A 2 -2.70 -3.07 -0.25
CA SER A 2 -1.28 -2.68 -0.31
C SER A 2 -1.03 -1.66 -1.41
N CYS A 3 0.09 -0.93 -1.31
CA CYS A 3 0.53 0.03 -2.31
C CYS A 3 1.97 -0.30 -2.72
N VAL A 4 2.19 -0.61 -4.00
CA VAL A 4 3.52 -0.89 -4.57
C VAL A 4 3.69 0.00 -5.78
N ASP A 5 4.76 0.78 -5.86
CA ASP A 5 5.03 1.72 -6.98
C ASP A 5 3.88 2.67 -7.32
N ASN A 6 3.12 3.10 -6.29
CA ASN A 6 1.90 3.91 -6.41
C ASN A 6 0.70 3.22 -7.09
N TYR A 7 0.79 1.92 -7.33
CA TYR A 7 -0.31 1.02 -7.67
C TYR A 7 -0.94 0.46 -6.41
N VAL A 8 -2.25 0.33 -6.44
CA VAL A 8 -3.03 -0.15 -5.32
C VAL A 8 -3.50 -1.57 -5.58
N PHE A 9 -3.23 -2.47 -4.63
CA PHE A 9 -3.69 -3.86 -4.70
C PHE A 9 -4.69 -4.14 -3.60
N LEU A 10 -5.84 -4.64 -4.02
CA LEU A 10 -6.89 -5.14 -3.13
C LEU A 10 -6.55 -6.59 -2.78
N HIS A 11 -6.55 -6.93 -1.48
CA HIS A 11 -6.19 -8.27 -1.01
C HIS A 11 -7.44 -9.05 -0.61
N ARG A 12 -7.89 -8.88 0.63
CA ARG A 12 -9.10 -9.50 1.15
C ARG A 12 -10.11 -8.41 1.54
N LEU A 13 -11.36 -8.62 1.14
CA LEU A 13 -12.52 -7.92 1.66
C LEU A 13 -13.30 -8.93 2.52
N SER A 14 -13.75 -8.49 3.70
CA SER A 14 -14.54 -9.31 4.62
C SER A 14 -15.58 -8.44 5.29
N TRP A 15 -16.80 -8.95 5.39
CA TRP A 15 -17.92 -8.31 6.10
C TRP A 15 -18.05 -8.82 7.53
N GLU A 16 -17.35 -9.91 7.86
CA GLU A 16 -17.27 -10.44 9.22
C GLU A 16 -16.15 -9.76 10.02
N ASN A 17 -16.36 -9.67 11.34
CA ASN A 17 -15.42 -9.06 12.26
C ASN A 17 -14.18 -9.97 12.38
N PHE A 18 -13.19 -9.75 11.52
CA PHE A 18 -11.99 -10.57 11.41
C PHE A 18 -10.77 -9.82 11.98
N ASN A 19 -9.86 -10.55 12.61
CA ASN A 19 -8.60 -9.98 13.05
C ASN A 19 -7.65 -9.84 11.87
N GLU A 20 -7.71 -8.69 11.18
CA GLU A 20 -6.89 -8.39 10.00
C GLU A 20 -5.39 -8.62 10.22
N SER A 21 -4.90 -8.53 11.46
CA SER A 21 -3.49 -8.78 11.79
C SER A 21 -2.98 -10.17 11.42
N GLN A 22 -3.88 -11.16 11.25
CA GLN A 22 -3.53 -12.53 10.85
C GLN A 22 -3.23 -12.66 9.34
N ASP A 23 -3.70 -11.74 8.51
CA ASP A 23 -3.54 -11.82 7.05
C ASP A 23 -2.16 -11.34 6.58
N LEU A 24 -1.32 -10.77 7.46
CA LEU A 24 0.00 -10.24 7.08
C LEU A 24 0.85 -11.29 6.36
N LYS A 25 0.91 -12.50 6.91
CA LYS A 25 1.72 -13.60 6.38
C LYS A 25 1.26 -13.98 4.97
N ALA A 26 -0.04 -14.15 4.79
CA ALA A 26 -0.64 -14.49 3.50
C ALA A 26 -0.38 -13.38 2.46
N GLN A 27 -0.50 -12.11 2.84
CA GLN A 27 -0.23 -10.99 1.93
C GLN A 27 1.25 -10.93 1.50
N VAL A 28 2.18 -11.21 2.41
CA VAL A 28 3.62 -11.22 2.11
C VAL A 28 4.01 -12.43 1.28
N GLU A 29 3.41 -13.61 1.50
CA GLU A 29 3.63 -14.77 0.64
C GLU A 29 3.05 -14.55 -0.77
N ASN A 30 1.85 -13.98 -0.90
CA ASN A 30 1.30 -13.58 -2.21
C ASN A 30 2.20 -12.57 -2.94
N PHE A 31 2.81 -11.63 -2.20
CA PHE A 31 3.79 -10.72 -2.78
C PHE A 31 4.98 -11.50 -3.34
N LYS A 32 5.52 -12.47 -2.60
CA LYS A 32 6.61 -13.31 -3.08
C LYS A 32 6.23 -14.17 -4.28
N GLU A 33 5.02 -14.72 -4.33
CA GLU A 33 4.53 -15.44 -5.52
C GLU A 33 4.45 -14.53 -6.75
N THR A 34 4.04 -13.27 -6.55
CA THR A 34 3.88 -12.29 -7.64
C THR A 34 5.21 -11.74 -8.15
N TYR A 35 6.15 -11.41 -7.24
CA TYR A 35 7.40 -10.71 -7.57
C TYR A 35 8.64 -11.62 -7.52
N GLY A 36 8.50 -12.86 -7.08
CA GLY A 36 9.59 -13.84 -6.95
C GLY A 36 10.50 -13.65 -5.73
N CYS A 37 10.31 -12.59 -4.94
CA CYS A 37 11.14 -12.29 -3.77
C CYS A 37 10.33 -11.73 -2.59
N TYR A 38 10.85 -11.89 -1.37
CA TYR A 38 10.28 -11.20 -0.21
C TYR A 38 10.62 -9.70 -0.26
N PRO A 39 9.71 -8.83 0.21
CA PRO A 39 9.98 -7.40 0.26
C PRO A 39 11.04 -7.09 1.32
N GLU A 40 11.91 -6.10 1.07
CA GLU A 40 12.89 -5.63 2.05
C GLU A 40 12.20 -5.07 3.31
N SER A 41 11.11 -4.34 3.13
CA SER A 41 10.31 -3.82 4.22
C SER A 41 8.82 -3.81 3.94
N VAL A 42 8.02 -4.00 4.99
CA VAL A 42 6.56 -3.94 4.95
C VAL A 42 6.08 -2.86 5.91
N HIS A 43 5.38 -1.86 5.36
CA HIS A 43 4.82 -0.76 6.13
C HIS A 43 3.38 -1.09 6.52
N VAL A 44 3.14 -1.29 7.81
CA VAL A 44 1.84 -1.74 8.35
C VAL A 44 1.37 -0.88 9.52
N ASP A 45 0.06 -0.90 9.74
CA ASP A 45 -0.56 -0.29 10.92
C ASP A 45 -0.18 -1.04 12.21
N LYS A 46 -0.34 -0.34 13.33
CA LYS A 46 0.01 -0.85 14.67
C LYS A 46 -0.65 -2.20 14.98
N ILE A 47 -1.87 -2.46 14.48
CA ILE A 47 -2.61 -3.70 14.73
C ILE A 47 -1.91 -4.95 14.19
N TYR A 48 -1.12 -4.81 13.12
CA TYR A 48 -0.37 -5.91 12.50
C TYR A 48 0.91 -6.26 13.26
N ARG A 49 1.30 -5.47 14.26
CA ARG A 49 2.57 -5.58 14.99
C ARG A 49 2.46 -6.53 16.18
N THR A 50 2.00 -7.76 15.91
CA THR A 50 1.96 -8.83 16.91
C THR A 50 3.34 -9.46 17.07
N ARG A 51 3.61 -10.10 18.22
CA ARG A 51 4.89 -10.80 18.46
C ARG A 51 5.15 -11.88 17.41
N GLU A 52 4.09 -12.58 17.03
CA GLU A 52 4.12 -13.63 16.01
C GLU A 52 4.53 -13.09 14.64
N ASN A 53 3.91 -11.98 14.20
CA ASN A 53 4.25 -11.34 12.94
C ASN A 53 5.68 -10.80 12.92
N LEU A 54 6.13 -10.22 14.02
CA LEU A 54 7.51 -9.73 14.14
C LEU A 54 8.55 -10.85 14.06
N ALA A 55 8.31 -11.97 14.74
CA ALA A 55 9.19 -13.13 14.67
C ALA A 55 9.23 -13.70 13.24
N TRP A 56 8.07 -13.88 12.62
CA TRP A 56 7.94 -14.41 11.27
C TRP A 56 8.63 -13.54 10.20
N CYS A 57 8.50 -12.20 10.29
CA CYS A 57 9.19 -11.27 9.42
C CYS A 57 10.70 -11.29 9.66
N LYS A 58 11.15 -11.34 10.92
CA LYS A 58 12.57 -11.37 11.28
C LYS A 58 13.27 -12.62 10.76
N GLU A 59 12.62 -13.79 10.82
CA GLU A 59 13.12 -15.05 10.26
C GLU A 59 13.38 -14.97 8.76
N ARG A 60 12.61 -14.13 8.04
CA ARG A 60 12.69 -13.95 6.58
C ARG A 60 13.50 -12.71 6.16
N GLY A 61 14.12 -12.02 7.11
CA GLY A 61 14.88 -10.79 6.85
C GLY A 61 14.02 -9.59 6.44
N ILE A 62 12.71 -9.63 6.71
CA ILE A 62 11.77 -8.58 6.34
C ILE A 62 11.70 -7.53 7.45
N ARG A 63 11.93 -6.26 7.12
CA ARG A 63 11.80 -5.14 8.07
C ARG A 63 10.33 -4.72 8.18
N LEU A 64 9.74 -4.85 9.37
CA LEU A 64 8.41 -4.30 9.65
C LEU A 64 8.52 -2.84 10.12
N SER A 65 7.68 -1.94 9.58
CA SER A 65 7.67 -0.53 9.99
C SER A 65 7.31 -0.32 11.47
N GLY A 66 7.76 0.81 12.01
CA GLY A 66 7.40 1.27 13.36
C GLY A 66 8.33 0.81 14.51
N LEU A 67 8.24 1.54 15.62
CA LEU A 67 9.12 1.40 16.80
C LEU A 67 8.98 0.05 17.51
N PRO A 68 10.05 -0.62 17.97
CA PRO A 68 9.97 -1.90 18.67
C PRO A 68 8.86 -1.97 19.72
N LEU A 69 8.22 -3.14 19.89
CA LEU A 69 7.24 -3.34 20.96
C LEU A 69 7.92 -3.08 22.33
N GLY A 70 7.42 -2.11 23.09
CA GLY A 70 7.90 -1.80 24.44
C GLY A 70 8.23 -0.32 24.64
N ARG A 71 9.03 -0.04 25.68
CA ARG A 71 9.43 1.32 26.03
C ARG A 71 10.42 1.85 24.98
N PRO A 72 10.14 2.97 24.30
CA PRO A 72 11.09 3.54 23.37
C PRO A 72 12.38 3.97 24.10
N PRO A 73 13.56 3.77 23.50
CA PRO A 73 14.84 4.12 24.12
C PRO A 73 14.97 5.64 24.31
N LYS A 74 15.66 6.03 25.39
CA LYS A 74 15.80 7.44 25.83
C LYS A 74 16.59 8.29 24.83
N ASN A 75 17.55 7.70 24.13
CA ASN A 75 18.28 8.31 23.02
C ASN A 75 17.85 7.66 21.70
N ARG A 76 17.18 8.42 20.84
CA ARG A 76 16.86 8.00 19.48
C ARG A 76 18.03 8.40 18.57
N SER A 77 18.62 7.43 17.87
CA SER A 77 19.61 7.71 16.83
C SER A 77 18.98 8.55 15.71
N ALA A 78 19.80 9.31 14.99
CA ALA A 78 19.34 10.11 13.85
C ALA A 78 18.70 9.22 12.75
N GLU A 79 19.21 8.01 12.58
CA GLU A 79 18.72 7.00 11.62
C GLU A 79 17.29 6.56 11.94
N LEU A 80 16.98 6.27 13.21
CA LEU A 80 15.63 5.87 13.62
C LEU A 80 14.61 7.00 13.40
N LYS A 81 15.04 8.27 13.54
CA LYS A 81 14.17 9.42 13.24
C LYS A 81 13.91 9.54 11.75
N LYS A 82 14.94 9.37 10.91
CA LYS A 82 14.81 9.41 9.45
C LYS A 82 13.89 8.29 8.95
N GLN A 83 14.08 7.07 9.44
CA GLN A 83 13.19 5.94 9.13
C GLN A 83 11.74 6.20 9.53
N ALA A 84 11.50 6.77 10.72
CA ALA A 84 10.14 7.12 11.14
C ALA A 84 9.48 8.17 10.23
N GLN A 85 10.25 9.14 9.74
CA GLN A 85 9.76 10.13 8.77
C GLN A 85 9.44 9.50 7.41
N GLU A 86 10.28 8.58 6.94
CA GLU A 86 10.03 7.82 5.71
C GLU A 86 8.76 6.95 5.85
N ASP A 87 8.61 6.22 6.96
CA ASP A 87 7.41 5.45 7.29
C ASP A 87 6.14 6.34 7.28
N GLU A 88 6.21 7.54 7.87
CA GLU A 88 5.10 8.51 7.85
C GLU A 88 4.79 9.04 6.44
N SER A 89 5.82 9.31 5.64
CA SER A 89 5.65 9.72 4.23
C SER A 89 4.93 8.64 3.42
N PHE A 90 5.32 7.37 3.59
CA PHE A 90 4.65 6.24 2.95
C PHE A 90 3.19 6.13 3.40
N ARG A 91 2.91 6.28 4.71
CA ARG A 91 1.53 6.27 5.22
C ARG A 91 0.70 7.40 4.61
N ASN A 92 1.23 8.62 4.57
CA ASN A 92 0.57 9.77 3.96
C ASN A 92 0.25 9.54 2.48
N ALA A 93 1.15 8.89 1.74
CA ALA A 93 0.92 8.54 0.34
C ALA A 93 -0.24 7.53 0.19
N ILE A 94 -0.30 6.51 1.03
CA ILE A 94 -1.39 5.51 1.05
C ILE A 94 -2.73 6.17 1.42
N GLU A 95 -2.75 6.98 2.48
CA GLU A 95 -3.93 7.75 2.89
C GLU A 95 -4.42 8.68 1.77
N GLY A 96 -3.48 9.33 1.06
CA GLY A 96 -3.77 10.16 -0.11
C GLY A 96 -4.43 9.38 -1.24
N LYS A 97 -3.96 8.17 -1.55
CA LYS A 97 -4.57 7.27 -2.55
C LYS A 97 -5.96 6.84 -2.13
N PHE A 98 -6.16 6.53 -0.85
CA PHE A 98 -7.48 6.16 -0.34
C PHE A 98 -8.45 7.35 -0.39
N GLY A 99 -7.99 8.55 -0.02
CA GLY A 99 -8.75 9.79 -0.17
C GLY A 99 -9.12 10.06 -1.63
N GLN A 100 -8.22 9.78 -2.58
CA GLN A 100 -8.50 9.88 -4.01
C GLN A 100 -9.56 8.87 -4.45
N ALA A 101 -9.44 7.60 -4.07
CA ALA A 101 -10.43 6.56 -4.39
C ALA A 101 -11.82 6.96 -3.87
N LYS A 102 -11.90 7.47 -2.65
CA LYS A 102 -13.13 7.98 -2.02
C LYS A 102 -13.76 9.17 -2.73
N ARG A 103 -12.97 10.23 -2.99
CA ARG A 103 -13.50 11.51 -3.51
C ARG A 103 -13.66 11.54 -5.02
N ARG A 104 -12.70 10.97 -5.76
CA ARG A 104 -12.63 11.09 -7.23
C ARG A 104 -13.19 9.87 -7.95
N PHE A 105 -13.10 8.69 -7.34
CA PHE A 105 -13.52 7.43 -7.98
C PHE A 105 -14.75 6.81 -7.31
N GLY A 106 -15.44 7.56 -6.44
CA GLY A 106 -16.76 7.20 -5.94
C GLY A 106 -16.77 6.07 -4.92
N LEU A 107 -15.64 5.70 -4.31
CA LEU A 107 -15.63 4.65 -3.27
C LEU A 107 -16.56 4.97 -2.09
N ASN A 108 -16.75 6.26 -1.76
CA ASN A 108 -17.69 6.71 -0.74
C ASN A 108 -19.17 6.59 -1.13
N LEU A 109 -19.47 6.34 -2.40
CA LEU A 109 -20.83 6.25 -2.95
C LEU A 109 -21.24 4.80 -3.22
N CYS A 110 -20.51 3.82 -2.69
CA CYS A 110 -20.86 2.41 -2.79
C CYS A 110 -22.06 2.13 -1.87
N MET A 111 -23.27 2.25 -2.42
CA MET A 111 -24.56 2.07 -1.72
C MET A 111 -25.24 0.74 -2.07
N THR A 112 -24.45 -0.22 -2.53
CA THR A 112 -24.88 -1.57 -2.92
C THR A 112 -25.47 -2.33 -1.73
N LYS A 113 -26.55 -3.08 -1.97
CA LYS A 113 -27.30 -3.77 -0.91
C LYS A 113 -26.73 -5.14 -0.55
N LEU A 114 -25.99 -5.78 -1.46
CA LEU A 114 -25.42 -7.11 -1.29
C LEU A 114 -23.90 -7.05 -1.14
N PRO A 115 -23.31 -7.84 -0.23
CA PRO A 115 -21.86 -7.97 -0.06
C PRO A 115 -21.08 -8.14 -1.37
N GLU A 116 -21.50 -9.09 -2.20
CA GLU A 116 -20.84 -9.44 -3.47
C GLU A 116 -20.84 -8.26 -4.47
N THR A 117 -21.95 -7.52 -4.53
CA THR A 117 -22.06 -6.34 -5.39
C THR A 117 -21.19 -5.18 -4.90
N SER A 118 -21.08 -5.03 -3.57
CA SER A 118 -20.19 -4.07 -2.94
C SER A 118 -18.72 -4.41 -3.22
N GLU A 119 -18.34 -5.68 -3.07
CA GLU A 119 -16.98 -6.15 -3.35
C GLU A 119 -16.59 -5.92 -4.81
N THR A 120 -17.47 -6.25 -5.74
CA THR A 120 -17.25 -6.03 -7.18
C THR A 120 -17.09 -4.53 -7.49
N SER A 121 -17.96 -3.68 -6.92
CA SER A 121 -17.89 -2.23 -7.07
C SER A 121 -16.55 -1.68 -6.54
N ILE A 122 -16.15 -2.10 -5.34
CA ILE A 122 -14.87 -1.70 -4.73
C ILE A 122 -13.68 -2.16 -5.61
N ALA A 123 -13.69 -3.40 -6.08
CA ALA A 123 -12.64 -3.94 -6.95
C ALA A 123 -12.53 -3.14 -8.26
N LEU A 124 -13.66 -2.83 -8.91
CA LEU A 124 -13.71 -1.99 -10.11
C LEU A 124 -13.17 -0.58 -9.83
N THR A 125 -13.50 0.02 -8.69
CA THR A 125 -12.95 1.33 -8.30
C THR A 125 -11.42 1.30 -8.26
N PHE A 126 -10.83 0.29 -7.62
CA PHE A 126 -9.36 0.17 -7.54
C PHE A 126 -8.72 -0.14 -8.88
N LEU A 127 -9.37 -0.93 -9.74
CA LEU A 127 -8.93 -1.12 -11.12
C LEU A 127 -8.85 0.21 -11.88
N VAL A 128 -9.91 1.03 -11.79
CA VAL A 128 -9.96 2.35 -12.45
C VAL A 128 -8.92 3.31 -11.88
N VAL A 129 -8.65 3.28 -10.56
CA VAL A 129 -7.57 4.06 -9.92
C VAL A 129 -6.22 3.72 -10.55
N ASN A 130 -5.92 2.43 -10.72
CA ASN A 130 -4.67 1.95 -11.32
C ASN A 130 -4.58 2.30 -12.81
N LEU A 131 -5.65 2.09 -13.58
CA LEU A 131 -5.70 2.46 -15.00
C LEU A 131 -5.51 3.97 -15.20
N SER A 132 -6.11 4.80 -14.36
CA SER A 132 -5.94 6.25 -14.40
C SER A 132 -4.50 6.68 -14.11
N ARG A 133 -3.74 5.90 -13.32
CA ARG A 133 -2.30 6.09 -13.11
C ARG A 133 -1.50 5.71 -14.35
N LEU A 134 -1.76 4.54 -14.95
CA LEU A 134 -1.11 4.10 -16.18
C LEU A 134 -1.29 5.12 -17.30
N LEU A 135 -2.52 5.59 -17.52
CA LEU A 135 -2.81 6.61 -18.52
C LEU A 135 -2.00 7.89 -18.27
N ARG A 136 -1.92 8.36 -17.01
CA ARG A 136 -1.10 9.54 -16.68
C ARG A 136 0.39 9.33 -16.95
N GLN A 137 0.93 8.14 -16.71
CA GLN A 137 2.33 7.84 -17.04
C GLN A 137 2.54 7.84 -18.55
N PHE A 138 1.64 7.20 -19.29
CA PHE A 138 1.69 7.13 -20.74
C PHE A 138 1.61 8.52 -21.38
N PHE A 139 0.64 9.35 -20.99
CA PHE A 139 0.53 10.73 -21.49
C PHE A 139 1.70 11.62 -21.04
N GLY A 140 2.20 11.44 -19.82
CA GLY A 140 3.39 12.17 -19.35
C GLY A 140 4.63 11.86 -20.18
N LEU A 141 4.86 10.58 -20.48
CA LEU A 141 5.94 10.15 -21.37
C LEU A 141 5.75 10.71 -22.78
N PHE A 142 4.53 10.63 -23.33
CA PHE A 142 4.23 11.14 -24.68
C PHE A 142 4.46 12.66 -24.79
N CYS A 143 4.00 13.45 -23.81
CA CYS A 143 4.22 14.90 -23.78
C CYS A 143 5.71 15.25 -23.66
N LEU A 144 6.49 14.50 -22.86
CA LEU A 144 7.93 14.70 -22.73
C LEU A 144 8.69 14.32 -24.00
N SER A 145 8.30 13.25 -24.69
CA SER A 145 8.89 12.85 -25.96
C SER A 145 8.53 13.81 -27.11
N GLY A 146 7.31 14.36 -27.11
CA GLY A 146 6.89 15.37 -28.10
C GLY A 146 7.67 16.68 -27.95
N PHE A 147 7.96 17.11 -26.72
CA PHE A 147 8.76 18.32 -26.44
C PHE A 147 10.24 18.20 -26.79
N PHE A 148 10.79 16.98 -26.82
CA PHE A 148 12.16 16.72 -27.29
C PHE A 148 12.26 16.62 -28.81
N GLY A 149 11.17 16.23 -29.49
CA GLY A 149 11.11 16.19 -30.96
C GLY A 149 11.08 17.57 -31.64
N GLU A 150 10.58 18.61 -30.97
CA GLU A 150 10.53 19.98 -31.53
C GLU A 150 11.79 20.81 -31.28
N ARG A 151 12.75 20.33 -30.46
CA ARG A 151 13.98 21.07 -30.15
C ARG A 151 15.19 20.68 -31.01
N MET A 152 14.98 19.86 -32.04
CA MET A 152 16.00 19.43 -33.02
C MET A 152 15.59 19.69 -34.48
N ASN A 153 14.82 20.76 -34.74
CA ASN A 153 14.66 21.33 -36.09
C ASN A 153 14.98 22.81 -36.06
#